data_AF-A0A183BLI1-F1
#
_entry.id   AF-A0A183BLI1-F1
#
_cell.length_a   1.000
_cell.length_b   1.000
_cell.length_c   1.000
_cell.angle_alpha   90.00
_cell.angle_beta   90.00
_cell.angle_gamma   90.00
#
_symmetry.space_group_name_H-M   'P 1'
#
loop_
_entity.id
_entity.type
_entity.pdbx_description
1 polymer ?
#
loop_
_entity_poly.entity_id
_entity_poly.type
_entity_poly.pdbx_seq_one_letter_code
_entity_poly.pdbx_strand_id
1 'polypeptide(L)'
;MTSEAGTNALAKSEEGEGETGRTDRAESSTSATAQTSLMPREAYNFCKSMLELEETKNVDLSRVKGNAKFSQLLQDHPIFDDSIDIRSFQHSFLHYYRWATALSEVSLSKALQTVMDYVQGEQMVLRHPNFPKRPSSAFQRFAQLTGVNPFKANGKTSADYKNDQDPLVVKAKQEHAKDRERFLSELQEFFDNHKDELFAAQIQFLQKEIKNAQKAVEQNVSKEPMRRAKSNVPPKRTEQPQKQMPSAFDLYKRSKGNKYDHLPHDDREAKLLRHFKKLSDEQRRIYESIATSLE
;
A
#
# COMPACT_ATOMS: atom_id res chain seq x y z
N MET A 1 -17.08 -39.72 -67.51
CA MET A 1 -18.10 -40.79 -67.38
C MET A 1 -17.66 -41.61 -66.18
N THR A 2 -18.24 -41.60 -64.98
CA THR A 2 -19.58 -41.32 -64.39
C THR A 2 -19.32 -41.03 -62.89
N SER A 3 -19.92 -40.03 -62.24
CA SER A 3 -21.15 -40.10 -61.39
C SER A 3 -21.12 -41.23 -60.34
N GLU A 4 -21.51 -41.15 -59.07
CA GLU A 4 -21.99 -40.15 -58.09
C GLU A 4 -22.18 -40.92 -56.74
N ALA A 5 -22.48 -40.21 -55.65
CA ALA A 5 -23.06 -40.68 -54.36
C ALA A 5 -22.13 -41.50 -53.43
N GLY A 6 -21.97 -41.24 -52.13
CA GLY A 6 -22.74 -40.47 -51.16
C GLY A 6 -23.48 -41.41 -50.20
N THR A 7 -23.08 -41.49 -48.92
CA THR A 7 -23.99 -41.73 -47.76
C THR A 7 -23.28 -41.64 -46.40
N ASN A 8 -23.98 -40.97 -45.49
CA ASN A 8 -23.77 -40.77 -44.05
C ASN A 8 -24.24 -41.98 -43.21
N ALA A 9 -23.59 -42.27 -42.07
CA ALA A 9 -24.18 -42.81 -40.82
C ALA A 9 -23.09 -42.77 -39.73
N LEU A 10 -23.14 -41.91 -38.71
CA LEU A 10 -24.01 -41.88 -37.52
C LEU A 10 -23.73 -43.02 -36.51
N ALA A 11 -23.01 -42.67 -35.44
CA ALA A 11 -23.11 -43.31 -34.12
C ALA A 11 -23.01 -42.22 -33.03
N LYS A 12 -24.17 -41.86 -32.46
CA LYS A 12 -24.35 -41.42 -31.05
C LYS A 12 -24.17 -42.66 -30.17
N SER A 13 -23.83 -42.67 -28.88
CA SER A 13 -24.14 -41.87 -27.67
C SER A 13 -23.11 -42.35 -26.62
N GLU A 14 -22.70 -41.68 -25.54
CA GLU A 14 -23.40 -41.31 -24.29
C GLU A 14 -22.26 -40.75 -23.40
N GLU A 15 -22.29 -39.48 -22.97
CA GLU A 15 -22.78 -39.00 -21.66
C GLU A 15 -22.06 -39.60 -20.43
N GLY A 16 -21.47 -38.69 -19.63
CA GLY A 16 -20.78 -38.98 -18.38
C GLY A 16 -20.10 -37.72 -17.84
N GLU A 17 -20.92 -36.81 -17.31
CA GLU A 17 -20.53 -35.59 -16.59
C GLU A 17 -19.66 -35.87 -15.35
N GLY A 18 -18.84 -34.89 -14.94
CA GLY A 18 -18.17 -34.94 -13.64
C GLY A 18 -17.01 -33.97 -13.41
N GLU A 19 -17.32 -32.67 -13.41
CA GLU A 19 -16.85 -31.65 -12.46
C GLU A 19 -15.44 -31.78 -11.82
N THR A 20 -14.55 -30.80 -12.10
CA THR A 20 -14.07 -29.81 -11.10
C THR A 20 -12.87 -29.02 -11.63
N GLY A 21 -12.92 -27.71 -11.39
CA GLY A 21 -12.04 -26.73 -11.98
C GLY A 21 -10.57 -26.79 -11.56
N ARG A 22 -9.71 -26.51 -12.53
CA ARG A 22 -8.43 -25.83 -12.35
C ARG A 22 -8.21 -25.01 -13.61
N THR A 23 -8.60 -23.73 -13.55
CA THR A 23 -8.17 -22.77 -14.55
C THR A 23 -6.68 -22.56 -14.35
N ASP A 24 -5.91 -23.06 -15.32
CA ASP A 24 -4.50 -22.80 -15.46
C ASP A 24 -4.28 -21.29 -15.50
N ARG A 25 -3.70 -20.80 -14.40
CA ARG A 25 -3.15 -19.45 -14.29
C ARG A 25 -1.96 -19.39 -15.24
N ALA A 26 -2.21 -18.92 -16.46
CA ALA A 26 -1.18 -18.51 -17.38
C ALA A 26 -0.36 -17.40 -16.72
N GLU A 27 0.77 -17.80 -16.13
CA GLU A 27 1.89 -16.92 -15.85
C GLU A 27 2.45 -16.46 -17.19
N SER A 28 2.05 -15.28 -17.64
CA SER A 28 2.77 -14.54 -18.69
C SER A 28 3.36 -13.28 -18.08
N SER A 29 4.61 -13.45 -17.69
CA SER A 29 5.58 -12.43 -17.37
C SER A 29 5.94 -11.60 -18.61
N THR A 30 5.36 -10.41 -18.73
CA THR A 30 6.05 -9.24 -19.30
C THR A 30 5.49 -7.97 -18.63
N SER A 31 6.35 -7.34 -17.83
CA SER A 31 6.12 -6.05 -17.18
C SER A 31 6.13 -4.89 -18.20
N ALA A 32 5.09 -4.82 -19.03
CA ALA A 32 4.72 -3.58 -19.70
C ALA A 32 3.72 -2.88 -18.77
N THR A 33 4.18 -1.90 -18.00
CA THR A 33 3.28 -0.99 -17.30
C THR A 33 2.42 -0.34 -18.38
N ALA A 34 1.14 -0.72 -18.46
CA ALA A 34 0.21 -0.14 -19.43
C ALA A 34 0.28 1.38 -19.28
N GLN A 35 0.83 2.05 -20.29
CA GLN A 35 0.94 3.50 -20.30
C GLN A 35 -0.47 4.06 -20.29
N THR A 36 -0.85 4.77 -19.23
CA THR A 36 -2.02 5.63 -19.26
C THR A 36 -1.75 6.74 -20.26
N SER A 37 -2.65 6.99 -21.22
CA SER A 37 -2.41 8.00 -22.25
C SER A 37 -2.52 9.43 -21.69
N LEU A 38 -3.18 9.60 -20.54
CA LEU A 38 -3.32 10.88 -19.84
C LEU A 38 -2.42 10.94 -18.61
N MET A 39 -1.81 12.11 -18.43
CA MET A 39 -1.00 12.44 -17.27
C MET A 39 -1.89 12.58 -16.02
N PRO A 40 -1.34 12.33 -14.82
CA PRO A 40 -2.13 12.32 -13.58
C PRO A 40 -2.89 13.63 -13.30
N ARG A 41 -2.34 14.77 -13.74
CA ARG A 41 -2.94 16.09 -13.57
C ARG A 41 -4.14 16.32 -14.49
N GLU A 42 -4.09 15.80 -15.71
CA GLU A 42 -5.21 15.84 -16.66
C GLU A 42 -6.36 14.95 -16.16
N ALA A 43 -6.01 13.76 -15.64
CA ALA A 43 -6.96 12.87 -14.98
C ALA A 43 -7.66 13.55 -13.80
N TYR A 44 -6.89 14.25 -12.95
CA TYR A 44 -7.43 15.01 -11.83
C TYR A 44 -8.38 16.13 -12.27
N ASN A 45 -7.95 16.97 -13.22
CA ASN A 45 -8.73 18.11 -13.69
C ASN A 45 -10.07 17.67 -14.28
N PHE A 46 -10.08 16.61 -15.08
CA PHE A 46 -11.32 16.07 -15.62
C PHE A 46 -12.25 15.55 -14.51
N CYS A 47 -11.71 14.77 -13.56
CA CYS A 47 -12.54 14.24 -12.47
C CYS A 47 -13.15 15.37 -11.66
N LYS A 48 -12.38 16.44 -11.42
CA LYS A 48 -12.84 17.66 -10.76
C LYS A 48 -13.98 18.32 -11.55
N SER A 49 -13.81 18.55 -12.85
CA SER A 49 -14.87 19.15 -13.70
C SER A 49 -16.14 18.32 -13.74
N MET A 50 -16.04 16.99 -13.74
CA MET A 50 -17.20 16.09 -13.65
C MET A 50 -17.96 16.26 -12.33
N LEU A 51 -17.25 16.33 -11.20
CA LEU A 51 -17.89 16.53 -9.90
C LEU A 51 -18.52 17.93 -9.78
N GLU A 52 -17.90 18.96 -10.36
CA GLU A 52 -18.48 20.32 -10.44
C GLU A 52 -19.81 20.33 -11.25
N LEU A 53 -19.93 19.47 -12.27
CA LEU A 53 -21.20 19.29 -13.00
C LEU A 53 -22.29 18.62 -12.15
N GLU A 54 -21.91 17.74 -11.23
CA GLU A 54 -22.85 17.13 -10.27
C GLU A 54 -23.33 18.16 -9.24
N GLU A 55 -22.42 19.00 -8.72
CA GLU A 55 -22.76 20.06 -7.76
C GLU A 55 -23.70 21.12 -8.35
N THR A 56 -23.51 21.45 -9.63
CA THR A 56 -24.41 22.35 -10.38
C THR A 56 -25.74 21.69 -10.77
N LYS A 57 -25.97 20.43 -10.38
CA LYS A 57 -27.15 19.60 -10.70
C LYS A 57 -27.39 19.41 -12.19
N ASN A 58 -26.35 19.56 -13.00
CA ASN A 58 -26.43 19.34 -14.43
C ASN A 58 -26.39 17.83 -14.76
N VAL A 59 -25.74 17.02 -13.92
CA VAL A 59 -25.65 15.55 -14.09
C VAL A 59 -25.78 14.84 -12.74
N ASP A 60 -26.61 13.79 -12.65
CA ASP A 60 -26.70 12.93 -11.45
C ASP A 60 -25.71 11.76 -11.55
N LEU A 61 -24.49 11.93 -11.01
CA LEU A 61 -23.43 10.90 -11.04
C LEU A 61 -23.59 9.84 -9.95
N SER A 62 -24.39 10.13 -8.91
CA SER A 62 -24.63 9.23 -7.79
C SER A 62 -25.37 7.94 -8.20
N ARG A 63 -26.24 8.03 -9.21
CA ARG A 63 -27.02 6.89 -9.75
C ARG A 63 -26.28 6.10 -10.82
N VAL A 64 -25.17 6.63 -11.32
CA VAL A 64 -24.38 6.05 -12.39
C VAL A 64 -23.29 5.16 -11.80
N LYS A 65 -23.08 3.97 -12.38
CA LYS A 65 -21.98 3.09 -11.95
C LYS A 65 -20.63 3.69 -12.36
N GLY A 66 -19.60 3.51 -11.52
CA GLY A 66 -18.25 4.03 -11.76
C GLY A 66 -17.53 3.51 -13.00
N ASN A 67 -18.07 2.49 -13.69
CA ASN A 67 -17.55 1.99 -14.96
C ASN A 67 -18.38 2.43 -16.19
N ALA A 68 -19.33 3.36 -16.01
CA ALA A 68 -20.13 3.89 -17.10
C ALA A 68 -19.27 4.60 -18.15
N LYS A 69 -19.76 4.63 -19.40
CA LYS A 69 -19.09 5.31 -20.51
C LYS A 69 -19.39 6.80 -20.45
N PHE A 70 -18.35 7.63 -20.33
CA PHE A 70 -18.48 9.10 -20.34
C PHE A 70 -19.12 9.62 -21.62
N SER A 71 -18.89 8.97 -22.76
CA SER A 71 -19.50 9.36 -24.05
C SER A 71 -21.04 9.34 -24.04
N GLN A 72 -21.67 8.51 -23.19
CA GLN A 72 -23.13 8.45 -23.05
C GLN A 72 -23.65 9.49 -22.06
N LEU A 73 -22.81 9.91 -21.10
CA LEU A 73 -23.16 10.90 -20.07
C LEU A 73 -22.98 12.33 -20.56
N LEU A 74 -22.04 12.53 -21.49
CA LEU A 74 -21.61 13.84 -21.97
C LEU A 74 -22.15 14.18 -23.36
N GLN A 75 -22.99 13.32 -23.93
CA GLN A 75 -23.48 13.43 -25.31
C GLN A 75 -24.24 14.75 -25.57
N ASP A 76 -24.83 15.33 -24.53
CA ASP A 76 -25.64 16.56 -24.59
C ASP A 76 -24.99 17.76 -23.88
N HIS A 77 -23.74 17.64 -23.39
CA HIS A 77 -23.09 18.67 -22.58
C HIS A 77 -22.00 19.47 -23.32
N PRO A 78 -22.22 20.77 -23.61
CA PRO A 78 -21.32 21.60 -24.44
C PRO A 78 -20.05 22.09 -23.72
N ILE A 79 -19.68 21.49 -22.59
CA ILE A 79 -18.62 22.02 -21.69
C ILE A 79 -17.27 21.36 -21.96
N PHE A 80 -17.25 20.18 -22.57
CA PHE A 80 -15.99 19.52 -22.91
C PHE A 80 -15.52 20.02 -24.27
N ASP A 81 -14.38 20.72 -24.26
CA ASP A 81 -13.65 21.13 -25.46
C ASP A 81 -13.42 19.91 -26.37
N ASP A 82 -13.73 20.07 -27.67
CA ASP A 82 -13.55 19.04 -28.71
C ASP A 82 -12.09 18.55 -28.81
N SER A 83 -11.14 19.27 -28.19
CA SER A 83 -9.75 18.87 -28.03
C SER A 83 -9.53 17.67 -27.10
N ILE A 84 -10.50 17.33 -26.23
CA ILE A 84 -10.39 16.24 -25.25
C ILE A 84 -10.95 14.94 -25.83
N ASP A 85 -10.09 13.97 -26.11
CA ASP A 85 -10.53 12.62 -26.50
C ASP A 85 -11.14 11.87 -25.30
N ILE A 86 -12.47 11.93 -25.20
CA ILE A 86 -13.30 11.27 -24.17
C ILE A 86 -13.01 9.75 -24.10
N ARG A 87 -12.63 9.10 -25.21
CA ARG A 87 -12.34 7.65 -25.20
C ARG A 87 -10.99 7.37 -24.53
N SER A 88 -9.97 8.15 -24.87
CA SER A 88 -8.67 8.09 -24.19
C SER A 88 -8.81 8.41 -22.70
N PHE A 89 -9.70 9.35 -22.36
CA PHE A 89 -10.06 9.64 -20.98
C PHE A 89 -10.68 8.45 -20.27
N GLN A 90 -11.74 7.87 -20.84
CA GLN A 90 -12.40 6.70 -20.27
C GLN A 90 -11.39 5.58 -19.97
N HIS A 91 -10.49 5.31 -20.91
CA HIS A 91 -9.49 4.26 -20.75
C HIS A 91 -8.54 4.57 -19.59
N SER A 92 -7.97 5.78 -19.56
CA SER A 92 -7.05 6.21 -18.50
C SER A 92 -7.73 6.25 -17.12
N PHE A 93 -8.96 6.76 -17.04
CA PHE A 93 -9.76 6.77 -15.82
C PHE A 93 -9.98 5.37 -15.26
N LEU A 94 -10.39 4.41 -16.10
CA LEU A 94 -10.58 3.02 -15.66
C LEU A 94 -9.28 2.40 -15.16
N HIS A 95 -8.13 2.76 -15.75
CA HIS A 95 -6.82 2.35 -15.27
C HIS A 95 -6.51 2.93 -13.89
N TYR A 96 -6.64 4.24 -13.71
CA TYR A 96 -6.43 4.88 -12.42
C TYR A 96 -7.40 4.36 -11.36
N TYR A 97 -8.66 4.13 -11.72
CA TYR A 97 -9.67 3.61 -10.80
C TYR A 97 -9.32 2.19 -10.34
N ARG A 98 -8.89 1.30 -11.25
CA ARG A 98 -8.41 -0.05 -10.91
C ARG A 98 -7.15 -0.03 -10.03
N TRP A 99 -6.28 0.95 -10.22
CA TRP A 99 -5.10 1.12 -9.36
C TRP A 99 -5.46 1.66 -7.98
N ALA A 100 -6.47 2.52 -7.90
CA ALA A 100 -6.93 3.13 -6.66
C ALA A 100 -7.76 2.14 -5.80
N THR A 101 -8.56 1.28 -6.43
CA THR A 101 -9.45 0.36 -5.72
C THR A 101 -9.80 -0.89 -6.53
N ALA A 102 -10.13 -1.97 -5.81
CA ALA A 102 -10.64 -3.21 -6.39
C ALA A 102 -12.19 -3.27 -6.43
N LEU A 103 -12.87 -2.19 -6.03
CA LEU A 103 -14.32 -2.17 -5.92
C LEU A 103 -14.99 -2.02 -7.30
N SER A 104 -15.79 -3.00 -7.69
CA SER A 104 -16.52 -3.03 -8.97
C SER A 104 -17.84 -2.25 -8.94
N GLU A 105 -18.46 -2.09 -7.76
CA GLU A 105 -19.79 -1.49 -7.62
C GLU A 105 -19.76 -0.26 -6.71
N VAL A 106 -19.31 0.85 -7.27
CA VAL A 106 -19.28 2.15 -6.61
C VAL A 106 -19.95 3.17 -7.55
N SER A 107 -20.62 4.17 -6.98
CA SER A 107 -21.16 5.27 -7.79
C SER A 107 -20.04 6.03 -8.51
N LEU A 108 -20.35 6.63 -9.65
CA LEU A 108 -19.39 7.36 -10.46
C LEU A 108 -18.81 8.55 -9.70
N SER A 109 -19.64 9.28 -8.94
CA SER A 109 -19.18 10.34 -8.04
C SER A 109 -18.07 9.85 -7.08
N LYS A 110 -18.30 8.73 -6.40
CA LYS A 110 -17.31 8.19 -5.46
C LYS A 110 -16.09 7.59 -6.18
N ALA A 111 -16.27 7.04 -7.38
CA ALA A 111 -15.17 6.56 -8.21
C ALA A 111 -14.24 7.70 -8.67
N LEU A 112 -14.82 8.82 -9.11
CA LEU A 112 -14.09 10.05 -9.49
C LEU A 112 -13.30 10.60 -8.32
N GLN A 113 -13.92 10.71 -7.13
CA GLN A 113 -13.21 11.12 -5.92
C GLN A 113 -12.05 10.17 -5.57
N THR A 114 -12.28 8.86 -5.69
CA THR A 114 -11.25 7.85 -5.42
C THR A 114 -10.07 7.98 -6.37
N VAL A 115 -10.32 8.26 -7.65
CA VAL A 115 -9.27 8.54 -8.63
C VAL A 115 -8.54 9.84 -8.29
N MET A 116 -9.26 10.91 -7.95
CA MET A 116 -8.65 12.19 -7.54
C MET A 116 -7.71 12.03 -6.36
N ASP A 117 -8.16 11.34 -5.31
CA ASP A 117 -7.34 11.08 -4.11
C ASP A 117 -6.10 10.23 -4.46
N TYR A 118 -6.28 9.25 -5.35
CA TYR A 118 -5.20 8.37 -5.79
C TYR A 118 -4.13 9.10 -6.61
N VAL A 119 -4.53 9.90 -7.60
CA VAL A 119 -3.58 10.59 -8.49
C VAL A 119 -2.78 11.68 -7.77
N GLN A 120 -3.32 12.19 -6.66
CA GLN A 120 -2.62 13.10 -5.74
C GLN A 120 -1.73 12.37 -4.71
N GLY A 121 -1.85 11.05 -4.61
CA GLY A 121 -1.14 10.25 -3.63
C GLY A 121 0.33 10.02 -3.98
N GLU A 122 1.10 9.61 -2.97
CA GLU A 122 2.52 9.22 -3.09
C GLU A 122 2.74 8.03 -4.04
N GLN A 123 1.73 7.16 -4.18
CA GLN A 123 1.82 5.95 -5.00
C GLN A 123 2.05 6.28 -6.48
N MET A 124 1.58 7.43 -6.96
CA MET A 124 1.85 7.89 -8.32
C MET A 124 3.31 8.26 -8.53
N VAL A 125 3.95 8.88 -7.53
CA VAL A 125 5.37 9.22 -7.58
C VAL A 125 6.21 7.95 -7.64
N LEU A 126 5.88 6.96 -6.79
CA LEU A 126 6.58 5.67 -6.74
C LEU A 126 6.45 4.84 -8.02
N ARG A 127 5.39 5.07 -8.80
CA ARG A 127 5.14 4.40 -10.09
C ARG A 127 5.77 5.12 -11.27
N HIS A 128 6.32 6.31 -11.07
CA HIS A 128 6.94 7.06 -12.15
C HIS A 128 8.15 6.27 -12.72
N PRO A 129 8.29 6.11 -14.05
CA PRO A 129 9.36 5.29 -14.65
C PRO A 129 10.76 5.71 -14.23
N ASN A 130 10.97 7.03 -14.08
CA ASN A 130 12.25 7.62 -13.69
C ASN A 130 12.40 7.80 -12.17
N PHE A 131 11.47 7.28 -11.35
CA PHE A 131 11.61 7.40 -9.91
C PHE A 131 12.84 6.63 -9.41
N PRO A 132 13.75 7.26 -8.65
CA PRO A 132 14.98 6.61 -8.18
C PRO A 132 14.69 5.38 -7.32
N LYS A 133 15.45 4.31 -7.54
CA LYS A 133 15.30 3.07 -6.77
C LYS A 133 16.10 3.14 -5.48
N ARG A 134 15.48 2.73 -4.38
CA ARG A 134 16.16 2.68 -3.07
C ARG A 134 17.39 1.77 -3.13
N PRO A 135 18.53 2.20 -2.55
CA PRO A 135 19.75 1.41 -2.56
C PRO A 135 19.61 0.18 -1.66
N SER A 136 20.21 -0.94 -2.08
CA SER A 136 20.31 -2.15 -1.26
C SER A 136 21.11 -1.89 0.01
N SER A 137 20.80 -2.61 1.09
CA SER A 137 21.53 -2.45 2.36
C SER A 137 22.99 -2.90 2.24
N ALA A 138 23.86 -2.41 3.12
CA ALA A 138 25.26 -2.85 3.17
C ALA A 138 25.39 -4.38 3.36
N PHE A 139 24.48 -5.01 4.11
CA PHE A 139 24.43 -6.47 4.23
C PHE A 139 24.05 -7.16 2.90
N GLN A 140 23.08 -6.62 2.18
CA GLN A 140 22.69 -7.16 0.86
C GLN A 140 23.85 -7.05 -0.14
N ARG A 141 24.61 -5.93 -0.11
CA ARG A 141 25.85 -5.78 -0.88
C ARG A 141 26.90 -6.82 -0.48
N PHE A 142 27.13 -7.01 0.82
CA PHE A 142 28.05 -8.03 1.31
C PHE A 142 27.66 -9.45 0.89
N ALA A 143 26.37 -9.81 0.99
CA ALA A 143 25.86 -11.09 0.54
C ALA A 143 26.09 -11.28 -0.97
N GLN A 144 25.85 -10.24 -1.79
CA GLN A 144 26.16 -10.28 -3.22
C GLN A 144 27.66 -10.48 -3.49
N LEU A 145 28.54 -9.76 -2.78
CA LEU A 145 30.00 -9.89 -2.91
C LEU A 145 30.52 -11.29 -2.52
N THR A 146 29.81 -11.96 -1.60
CA THR A 146 30.12 -13.34 -1.17
C THR A 146 29.44 -14.41 -2.04
N GLY A 147 28.71 -14.01 -3.08
CA GLY A 147 27.99 -14.93 -3.98
C GLY A 147 26.73 -15.55 -3.36
N VAL A 148 26.28 -15.05 -2.20
CA VAL A 148 25.10 -15.53 -1.49
C VAL A 148 23.89 -14.68 -1.86
N ASN A 149 22.77 -15.32 -2.18
CA ASN A 149 21.52 -14.59 -2.35
C ASN A 149 21.16 -13.89 -1.01
N PRO A 150 20.99 -12.56 -0.95
CA PRO A 150 20.72 -11.85 0.29
C PRO A 150 19.46 -12.33 1.03
N PHE A 151 18.48 -12.88 0.32
CA PHE A 151 17.24 -13.43 0.87
C PHE A 151 17.37 -14.89 1.32
N LYS A 152 18.49 -15.54 1.02
CA LYS A 152 18.84 -16.92 1.45
C LYS A 152 20.11 -16.95 2.29
N ALA A 153 20.55 -15.79 2.80
CA ALA A 153 21.75 -15.71 3.61
C ALA A 153 21.59 -16.50 4.90
N ASN A 154 22.59 -17.32 5.24
CA ASN A 154 22.56 -18.18 6.42
C ASN A 154 23.16 -17.46 7.64
N GLY A 155 23.14 -18.13 8.80
CA GLY A 155 23.71 -17.60 10.04
C GLY A 155 25.21 -17.29 9.94
N LYS A 156 25.94 -17.98 9.07
CA LYS A 156 27.36 -17.76 8.82
C LYS A 156 27.61 -16.44 8.10
N THR A 157 26.93 -16.17 6.98
CA THR A 157 27.03 -14.88 6.27
C THR A 157 26.69 -13.70 7.18
N SER A 158 25.71 -13.87 8.07
CA SER A 158 25.35 -12.84 9.06
C SER A 158 26.42 -12.64 10.13
N ALA A 159 27.13 -13.70 10.52
CA ALA A 159 28.24 -13.62 11.46
C ALA A 159 29.47 -12.98 10.81
N ASP A 160 29.78 -13.36 9.57
CA ASP A 160 30.91 -12.83 8.80
C ASP A 160 30.74 -11.31 8.58
N TYR A 161 29.51 -10.84 8.32
CA TYR A 161 29.21 -9.41 8.18
C TYR A 161 29.50 -8.58 9.46
N LYS A 162 29.53 -9.20 10.65
CA LYS A 162 29.86 -8.51 11.90
C LYS A 162 31.35 -8.26 12.07
N ASN A 163 32.19 -8.87 11.23
CA ASN A 163 33.62 -8.62 11.24
C ASN A 163 33.93 -7.34 10.46
N ASP A 164 34.00 -6.21 11.17
CA ASP A 164 34.25 -4.89 10.59
C ASP A 164 35.65 -4.74 9.95
N GLN A 165 36.56 -5.69 10.18
CA GLN A 165 37.90 -5.72 9.58
C GLN A 165 37.96 -6.55 8.30
N ASP A 166 36.90 -7.29 7.96
CA ASP A 166 36.85 -8.05 6.71
C ASP A 166 36.84 -7.09 5.50
N PRO A 167 37.78 -7.24 4.54
CA PRO A 167 37.84 -6.38 3.37
C PRO A 167 36.54 -6.36 2.54
N LEU A 168 35.78 -7.46 2.51
CA LEU A 168 34.49 -7.54 1.84
C LEU A 168 33.41 -6.75 2.58
N VAL A 169 33.44 -6.75 3.92
CA VAL A 169 32.51 -5.95 4.75
C VAL A 169 32.81 -4.47 4.59
N VAL A 170 34.10 -4.08 4.63
CA VAL A 170 34.53 -2.69 4.40
C VAL A 170 34.10 -2.22 3.01
N LYS A 171 34.37 -3.02 1.98
CA LYS A 171 33.97 -2.72 0.59
C LYS A 171 32.45 -2.59 0.46
N ALA A 172 31.67 -3.50 1.04
CA ALA A 172 30.21 -3.45 1.00
C ALA A 172 29.64 -2.18 1.66
N LYS A 173 30.21 -1.75 2.80
CA LYS A 173 29.81 -0.50 3.47
C LYS A 173 30.18 0.73 2.66
N GLN A 174 31.36 0.75 2.02
CA GLN A 174 31.78 1.85 1.14
C GLN A 174 30.88 1.96 -0.10
N GLU A 175 30.57 0.85 -0.77
CA GLU A 175 29.67 0.84 -1.93
C GLU A 175 28.25 1.29 -1.52
N HIS A 176 27.74 0.81 -0.40
CA HIS A 176 26.45 1.25 0.13
C HIS A 176 26.42 2.76 0.45
N ALA A 177 27.51 3.33 0.95
CA ALA A 177 27.61 4.76 1.19
C ALA A 177 27.52 5.56 -0.13
N LYS A 178 28.28 5.15 -1.16
CA LYS A 178 28.23 5.75 -2.50
C LYS A 178 26.84 5.62 -3.14
N ASP A 179 26.19 4.47 -2.99
CA ASP A 179 24.83 4.26 -3.50
C ASP A 179 23.81 5.20 -2.83
N ARG A 180 23.97 5.50 -1.54
CA ARG A 180 23.10 6.44 -0.81
C ARG A 180 23.31 7.89 -1.27
N GLU A 181 24.56 8.29 -1.49
CA GLU A 181 24.88 9.60 -2.07
C GLU A 181 24.26 9.75 -3.47
N ARG A 182 24.47 8.75 -4.32
CA ARG A 182 23.88 8.71 -5.66
C ARG A 182 22.36 8.77 -5.62
N PHE A 183 21.72 7.96 -4.77
CA PHE A 183 20.27 7.95 -4.61
C PHE A 183 19.73 9.31 -4.15
N LEU A 184 20.45 10.01 -3.25
CA LEU A 184 20.08 11.35 -2.84
C LEU A 184 20.15 12.35 -4.01
N SER A 185 21.23 12.31 -4.80
CA SER A 185 21.36 13.16 -5.98
C SER A 185 20.27 12.89 -7.00
N GLU A 186 19.99 11.61 -7.30
CA GLU A 186 18.92 11.22 -8.23
C GLU A 186 17.53 11.64 -7.72
N LEU A 187 17.28 11.59 -6.41
CA LEU A 187 16.02 12.09 -5.80
C LEU A 187 15.88 13.60 -5.92
N GLN A 188 16.97 14.35 -5.74
CA GLN A 188 16.96 15.81 -5.88
C GLN A 188 16.72 16.21 -7.32
N GLU A 189 17.43 15.58 -8.27
CA GLU A 189 17.24 15.80 -9.70
C GLU A 189 15.81 15.47 -10.14
N PHE A 190 15.28 14.33 -9.68
CA PHE A 190 13.89 13.96 -9.93
C PHE A 190 12.91 15.02 -9.40
N PHE A 191 13.13 15.50 -8.17
CA PHE A 191 12.30 16.53 -7.58
C PHE A 191 12.34 17.84 -8.37
N ASP A 192 13.53 18.31 -8.73
CA ASP A 192 13.70 19.58 -9.45
C ASP A 192 13.09 19.54 -10.85
N ASN A 193 13.21 18.41 -11.55
CA ASN A 193 12.67 18.22 -12.91
C ASN A 193 11.15 18.09 -12.95
N HIS A 194 10.51 17.62 -11.88
CA HIS A 194 9.08 17.30 -11.88
C HIS A 194 8.24 18.15 -10.90
N LYS A 195 8.84 19.01 -10.08
CA LYS A 195 8.15 19.77 -9.01
C LYS A 195 6.88 20.50 -9.47
N ASP A 196 6.86 21.03 -10.70
CA ASP A 196 5.77 21.86 -11.21
C ASP A 196 4.54 21.03 -11.64
N GLU A 197 4.75 19.73 -11.89
CA GLU A 197 3.72 18.77 -12.29
C GLU A 197 3.12 18.02 -11.09
N LEU A 198 3.79 18.06 -9.93
CA LEU A 198 3.41 17.32 -8.74
C LEU A 198 2.35 18.04 -7.89
N PHE A 199 1.53 17.26 -7.22
CA PHE A 199 0.59 17.76 -6.23
C PHE A 199 1.28 18.08 -4.89
N ALA A 200 0.66 18.94 -4.07
CA ALA A 200 1.22 19.34 -2.78
C ALA A 200 1.56 18.15 -1.86
N ALA A 201 0.72 17.12 -1.82
CA ALA A 201 0.97 15.90 -1.03
C ALA A 201 2.20 15.12 -1.53
N GLN A 202 2.41 15.08 -2.84
CA GLN A 202 3.56 14.43 -3.47
C GLN A 202 4.85 15.21 -3.23
N ILE A 203 4.78 16.53 -3.28
CA ILE A 203 5.89 17.42 -2.93
C ILE A 203 6.32 17.19 -1.47
N GLN A 204 5.36 17.15 -0.54
CA GLN A 204 5.65 16.87 0.87
C GLN A 204 6.28 15.48 1.08
N PHE A 205 5.79 14.47 0.36
CA PHE A 205 6.37 13.12 0.36
C PHE A 205 7.83 13.14 -0.10
N LEU A 206 8.13 13.76 -1.24
CA LEU A 206 9.48 13.84 -1.79
C LEU A 206 10.43 14.64 -0.89
N GLN A 207 9.99 15.77 -0.35
CA GLN A 207 10.77 16.55 0.60
C GLN A 207 11.13 15.73 1.85
N LYS A 208 10.19 14.91 2.34
CA LYS A 208 10.44 14.00 3.46
C LYS A 208 11.43 12.90 3.08
N GLU A 209 11.31 12.30 1.90
CA GLU A 209 12.25 11.28 1.41
C GLU A 209 13.66 11.85 1.20
N ILE A 210 13.79 13.03 0.59
CA ILE A 210 15.08 13.73 0.43
C ILE A 210 15.69 14.00 1.80
N LYS A 211 14.92 14.53 2.76
CA LYS A 211 15.40 14.77 4.13
C LYS A 211 15.86 13.49 4.82
N ASN A 212 15.15 12.38 4.62
CA ASN A 212 15.55 11.08 5.15
C ASN A 212 16.84 10.58 4.49
N ALA A 213 16.98 10.74 3.18
CA ALA A 213 18.17 10.39 2.41
C ALA A 213 19.39 11.25 2.77
N GLN A 214 19.21 12.54 3.06
CA GLN A 214 20.25 13.45 3.54
C GLN A 214 20.80 13.00 4.90
N LYS A 215 19.91 12.82 5.90
CA LYS A 215 20.29 12.30 7.22
C LYS A 215 21.03 10.96 7.13
N ALA A 216 20.57 10.14 6.20
CA ALA A 216 21.13 8.86 5.88
C ALA A 216 22.60 8.95 5.41
N VAL A 217 22.90 9.87 4.50
CA VAL A 217 24.26 10.14 4.02
C VAL A 217 25.12 10.76 5.13
N GLU A 218 24.61 11.75 5.86
CA GLU A 218 25.31 12.42 6.97
C GLU A 218 25.75 11.42 8.05
N GLN A 219 24.91 10.43 8.38
CA GLN A 219 25.24 9.36 9.32
C GLN A 219 26.40 8.46 8.87
N ASN A 220 26.72 8.39 7.58
CA ASN A 220 27.89 7.66 7.10
C ASN A 220 29.18 8.49 7.24
N VAL A 221 29.09 9.81 7.15
CA VAL A 221 30.23 10.75 7.20
C VAL A 221 30.64 11.01 8.65
N SER A 222 29.68 11.08 9.56
CA SER A 222 29.94 11.16 10.99
C SER A 222 30.46 9.81 11.49
N LYS A 223 31.79 9.67 11.57
CA LYS A 223 32.50 8.55 12.21
C LYS A 223 32.24 8.46 13.72
N GLU A 224 31.54 9.43 14.30
CA GLU A 224 30.96 9.19 15.61
C GLU A 224 29.88 8.13 15.43
N PRO A 225 30.03 6.94 16.05
CA PRO A 225 28.84 6.17 16.31
C PRO A 225 27.90 7.17 16.96
N MET A 226 26.68 7.27 16.44
CA MET A 226 25.58 7.68 17.29
C MET A 226 25.62 6.64 18.42
N ARG A 227 26.47 6.85 19.45
CA ARG A 227 26.06 6.69 20.82
C ARG A 227 24.77 7.45 20.76
N ARG A 228 23.67 6.70 20.57
CA ARG A 228 22.39 7.11 21.10
C ARG A 228 22.81 7.63 22.44
N ALA A 229 22.85 8.96 22.60
CA ALA A 229 22.95 9.51 23.91
C ALA A 229 21.83 8.74 24.59
N LYS A 230 22.21 7.82 25.49
CA LYS A 230 21.27 7.32 26.47
C LYS A 230 20.99 8.58 27.25
N SER A 231 20.09 9.40 26.71
CA SER A 231 19.29 10.24 27.53
C SER A 231 18.82 9.28 28.60
N ASN A 232 19.14 9.58 29.86
CA ASN A 232 18.45 8.95 30.97
C ASN A 232 16.94 9.28 30.95
N VAL A 233 16.45 9.92 29.89
CA VAL A 233 15.06 9.88 29.47
C VAL A 233 14.79 8.52 28.83
N PRO A 234 13.98 7.66 29.47
CA PRO A 234 13.62 6.38 28.90
C PRO A 234 12.98 6.59 27.52
N PRO A 235 13.29 5.74 26.53
CA PRO A 235 12.59 5.81 25.26
C PRO A 235 11.09 5.67 25.56
N LYS A 236 10.26 6.55 25.00
CA LYS A 236 8.86 6.21 24.72
C LYS A 236 8.88 5.02 23.76
N ARG A 237 9.11 3.83 24.33
CA ARG A 237 8.51 2.61 23.86
C ARG A 237 7.05 2.98 23.64
N THR A 238 6.54 2.80 22.42
CA THR A 238 5.29 2.07 22.33
C THR A 238 5.56 0.78 23.10
N GLU A 239 5.23 0.83 24.38
CA GLU A 239 5.21 -0.34 25.21
C GLU A 239 4.18 -1.24 24.52
N GLN A 240 4.67 -2.24 23.77
CA GLN A 240 4.13 -3.53 24.12
C GLN A 240 4.58 -3.72 25.56
N PRO A 241 3.68 -3.55 26.55
CA PRO A 241 4.04 -3.87 27.91
C PRO A 241 4.58 -5.29 27.86
N GLN A 242 5.67 -5.54 28.59
CA GLN A 242 5.87 -6.90 29.10
C GLN A 242 4.48 -7.34 29.57
N LYS A 243 3.93 -8.41 29.00
CA LYS A 243 2.61 -8.90 29.38
C LYS A 243 2.68 -9.17 30.89
N GLN A 244 2.34 -8.16 31.69
CA GLN A 244 1.84 -8.36 33.02
C GLN A 244 0.64 -9.24 32.77
N MET A 245 0.71 -10.42 33.37
CA MET A 245 -0.27 -11.46 33.12
C MET A 245 -1.60 -10.84 33.51
N PRO A 246 -2.57 -10.82 32.57
CA PRO A 246 -3.72 -9.94 32.68
C PRO A 246 -4.45 -10.27 33.96
N SER A 247 -4.66 -9.27 34.82
CA SER A 247 -5.40 -9.46 36.06
C SER A 247 -6.83 -9.91 35.73
N ALA A 248 -7.50 -10.57 36.68
CA ALA A 248 -8.92 -10.90 36.58
C ALA A 248 -9.77 -9.69 36.16
N PHE A 249 -9.39 -8.49 36.61
CA PHE A 249 -10.04 -7.24 36.21
C PHE A 249 -9.75 -6.84 34.76
N ASP A 250 -8.54 -7.08 34.24
CA ASP A 250 -8.18 -6.77 32.85
C ASP A 250 -8.91 -7.69 31.87
N LEU A 251 -9.05 -8.97 32.23
CA LEU A 251 -9.87 -9.92 31.48
C LEU A 251 -11.35 -9.52 31.48
N TYR A 252 -11.85 -9.01 32.61
CA TYR A 252 -13.19 -8.46 32.69
C TYR A 252 -13.37 -7.19 31.83
N LYS A 253 -12.41 -6.27 31.81
CA LYS A 253 -12.45 -5.10 30.90
C LYS A 253 -12.54 -5.58 29.45
N ARG A 254 -11.72 -6.56 29.06
CA ARG A 254 -11.70 -7.13 27.71
C ARG A 254 -13.02 -7.81 27.34
N SER A 255 -13.68 -8.49 28.28
CA SER A 255 -14.99 -9.13 28.03
C SER A 255 -16.13 -8.13 27.85
N LYS A 256 -15.97 -6.88 28.32
CA LYS A 256 -16.95 -5.80 28.12
C LYS A 256 -16.75 -5.00 26.83
N GLY A 257 -15.67 -5.23 26.08
CA GLY A 257 -15.43 -4.63 24.77
C GLY A 257 -15.61 -3.10 24.80
N ASN A 258 -16.50 -2.61 23.92
CA ASN A 258 -16.76 -1.18 23.74
C ASN A 258 -17.81 -0.60 24.70
N LYS A 259 -18.17 -1.32 25.77
CA LYS A 259 -19.13 -0.79 26.75
C LYS A 259 -18.53 0.43 27.45
N TYR A 260 -19.32 1.51 27.47
CA TYR A 260 -18.99 2.80 28.09
C TYR A 260 -17.95 3.62 27.33
N ASP A 261 -17.75 3.37 26.03
CA ASP A 261 -16.83 4.17 25.18
C ASP A 261 -17.28 5.62 24.93
N HIS A 262 -18.54 5.94 25.21
CA HIS A 262 -19.06 7.31 25.21
C HIS A 262 -18.65 8.11 26.46
N LEU A 263 -18.05 7.47 27.47
CA LEU A 263 -17.58 8.12 28.70
C LEU A 263 -16.07 8.40 28.61
N PRO A 264 -15.58 9.45 29.29
CA PRO A 264 -14.15 9.69 29.46
C PRO A 264 -13.44 8.46 30.05
N HIS A 265 -12.15 8.29 29.72
CA HIS A 265 -11.36 7.12 30.09
C HIS A 265 -11.45 6.77 31.58
N ASP A 266 -11.29 7.76 32.46
CA ASP A 266 -11.25 7.56 33.90
C ASP A 266 -12.64 7.20 34.48
N ASP A 267 -13.70 7.80 33.94
CA ASP A 267 -15.08 7.48 34.31
C ASP A 267 -15.48 6.08 33.86
N ARG A 268 -15.02 5.67 32.67
CA ARG A 268 -15.18 4.31 32.15
C ARG A 268 -14.51 3.29 33.06
N GLU A 269 -13.25 3.54 33.46
CA GLU A 269 -12.52 2.64 34.36
C GLU A 269 -13.19 2.53 35.74
N ALA A 270 -13.60 3.65 36.33
CA ALA A 270 -14.29 3.66 37.61
C ALA A 270 -15.63 2.89 37.56
N LYS A 271 -16.37 3.01 36.46
CA LYS A 271 -17.65 2.31 36.26
C LYS A 271 -17.45 0.80 36.06
N LEU A 272 -16.47 0.41 35.25
CA LEU A 272 -16.10 -1.00 35.05
C LEU A 272 -15.59 -1.65 36.34
N LEU A 273 -14.78 -0.94 37.15
CA LEU A 273 -14.29 -1.42 38.44
C LEU A 273 -15.44 -1.61 39.45
N ARG A 274 -16.38 -0.67 39.51
CA ARG A 274 -17.59 -0.81 40.34
C ARG A 274 -18.43 -2.02 39.94
N HIS A 275 -18.57 -2.27 38.64
CA HIS A 275 -19.28 -3.45 38.15
C HIS A 275 -18.53 -4.76 38.46
N PHE A 276 -17.20 -4.78 38.31
CA PHE A 276 -16.38 -5.94 38.63
C PHE A 276 -16.48 -6.32 40.12
N LYS A 277 -16.46 -5.32 41.02
CA LYS A 277 -16.65 -5.52 42.46
C LYS A 277 -18.06 -6.00 42.85
N LYS A 278 -19.05 -5.78 41.99
CA LYS A 278 -20.45 -6.23 42.18
C LYS A 278 -20.75 -7.59 41.55
N LEU A 279 -19.80 -8.20 40.83
CA LEU A 279 -19.95 -9.58 40.37
C LEU A 279 -20.05 -10.53 41.56
N SER A 280 -20.82 -11.61 41.41
CA SER A 280 -20.85 -12.69 42.40
C SER A 280 -19.48 -13.36 42.50
N ASP A 281 -19.19 -13.98 43.65
CA ASP A 281 -17.91 -14.65 43.88
C ASP A 281 -17.65 -15.77 42.84
N GLU A 282 -18.71 -16.45 42.41
CA GLU A 282 -18.64 -17.46 41.34
C GLU A 282 -18.23 -16.85 40.00
N GLN A 283 -18.78 -15.68 39.64
CA GLN A 283 -18.42 -14.99 38.40
C GLN A 283 -17.01 -14.39 38.45
N ARG A 284 -16.57 -13.92 39.62
CA ARG A 284 -15.21 -13.39 39.81
C ARG A 284 -14.16 -14.50 39.73
N ARG A 285 -14.44 -15.67 40.31
CA ARG A 285 -13.57 -16.86 40.25
C ARG A 285 -13.28 -17.32 38.83
N ILE A 286 -14.21 -17.14 37.88
CA ILE A 286 -13.96 -17.45 36.46
C ILE A 286 -12.82 -16.58 35.91
N TYR A 287 -12.85 -15.28 36.17
CA TYR A 287 -11.79 -14.36 35.70
C TYR A 287 -10.47 -14.56 36.46
N GLU A 288 -10.53 -14.88 37.75
CA GLU A 288 -9.35 -15.23 38.56
C GLU A 288 -8.70 -16.53 38.07
N SER A 289 -9.48 -17.57 37.77
CA SER A 289 -9.00 -18.83 37.21
C SER A 289 -8.37 -18.67 35.83
N ILE A 290 -8.92 -17.78 34.99
CA ILE A 290 -8.33 -17.50 33.68
C ILE A 290 -7.03 -16.70 33.86
N ALA A 291 -6.99 -15.72 34.77
CA ALA A 291 -5.80 -14.95 35.06
C ALA A 291 -4.65 -15.84 35.58
N THR A 292 -4.93 -16.77 36.50
CA THR A 292 -3.94 -17.73 37.04
C THR A 292 -3.51 -18.77 36.02
N SER A 293 -4.37 -19.17 35.07
CA SER A 293 -3.99 -20.07 33.97
C SER A 293 -3.09 -19.42 32.91
N LEU A 294 -3.04 -18.08 32.91
CA LEU A 294 -2.18 -17.28 32.05
C LEU A 294 -0.87 -16.89 32.76
N GLU A 295 -0.68 -17.36 34.01
CA GLU A 295 0.57 -17.31 34.78
C GLU A 295 1.56 -18.42 34.41
#